data_AF-A0A352GM84-F1
#
_entry.id   AF-A0A352GM84-F1
#
_cell.length_a   1.000
_cell.length_b   1.000
_cell.length_c   1.000
_cell.angle_alpha   90.00
_cell.angle_beta   90.00
_cell.angle_gamma   90.00
#
_symmetry.space_group_name_H-M   'P 1'
#
loop_
_entity.id
_entity.type
_entity.pdbx_description
1 polymer ?
#
loop_
_entity_poly.entity_id
_entity_poly.type
_entity_poly.pdbx_seq_one_letter_code
_entity_poly.pdbx_strand_id
1 'polypeptide(L)'
;GGDCRGIALRFAPADRDAVVAYLNERELTGYAYRPAIVTATLENGQPVTAYTFVTDPTHPQYAGDLGPARSAELIMAASGQSGLNRDYLIKTLSQLELLGFRDDALHALLARVQHLTGLLDQGSGI
;
A
#
# COMPACT_ATOMS: atom_id res chain seq x y z
N GLY A 1 -11.22 3.78 12.11
CA GLY A 1 -11.23 4.52 10.83
C GLY A 1 -10.33 5.71 10.96
N GLY A 2 -9.63 6.10 9.89
CA GLY A 2 -8.72 7.25 9.83
C GLY A 2 -8.82 7.94 8.47
N ASP A 3 -7.90 8.86 8.19
CA ASP A 3 -7.75 9.51 6.88
C ASP A 3 -6.59 8.89 6.08
N CYS A 4 -6.64 9.07 4.76
CA CYS A 4 -5.56 8.67 3.86
C CYS A 4 -5.21 9.86 2.96
N ARG A 5 -3.94 10.24 2.94
CA ARG A 5 -3.41 11.25 2.03
C ARG A 5 -2.83 10.55 0.80
N GLY A 6 -3.15 11.08 -0.37
CA GLY A 6 -2.73 10.49 -1.63
C GLY A 6 -2.97 11.43 -2.81
N ILE A 7 -2.96 10.88 -4.01
CA ILE A 7 -3.05 11.63 -5.27
C ILE A 7 -4.36 11.29 -5.97
N ALA A 8 -5.10 12.33 -6.37
CA ALA A 8 -6.25 12.19 -7.26
C ALA A 8 -5.82 12.41 -8.71
N LEU A 9 -5.96 11.38 -9.56
CA LEU A 9 -5.65 11.46 -10.98
C LEU A 9 -6.93 11.68 -11.78
N ARG A 10 -6.95 12.73 -12.61
CA ARG A 10 -8.08 13.05 -13.49
C ARG A 10 -7.84 12.47 -14.89
N PHE A 11 -8.85 11.82 -15.43
CA PHE A 11 -8.91 11.35 -16.81
C PHE A 11 -10.06 12.04 -17.57
N ALA A 12 -10.05 11.95 -18.90
CA ALA A 12 -11.13 12.54 -19.70
C ALA A 12 -12.42 11.72 -19.54
N PRO A 13 -13.62 12.33 -19.49
CA PRO A 13 -14.86 11.58 -19.27
C PRO A 13 -15.11 10.44 -20.28
N ALA A 14 -14.64 10.60 -21.52
CA ALA A 14 -14.74 9.58 -22.57
C ALA A 14 -13.91 8.31 -22.27
N ASP A 15 -12.87 8.41 -21.45
CA ASP A 15 -11.96 7.30 -21.13
C ASP A 15 -12.46 6.47 -19.94
N ARG A 16 -13.58 6.85 -19.31
CA ARG A 16 -14.06 6.26 -18.05
C ARG A 16 -14.09 4.75 -18.07
N ASP A 17 -14.77 4.17 -19.06
CA ASP A 17 -15.00 2.73 -19.09
C ASP A 17 -13.69 1.97 -19.33
N ALA A 18 -12.82 2.51 -20.18
CA ALA A 18 -11.49 1.94 -20.43
C ALA A 18 -10.58 2.02 -19.20
N VAL A 19 -10.53 3.17 -18.52
CA VAL A 19 -9.73 3.36 -17.31
C VAL A 19 -10.22 2.46 -16.18
N VAL A 20 -11.53 2.39 -15.94
CA VAL A 20 -12.11 1.54 -14.90
C VAL A 20 -11.87 0.05 -15.20
N ALA A 21 -12.04 -0.38 -16.46
CA ALA A 21 -11.78 -1.76 -16.85
C ALA A 21 -10.31 -2.15 -16.63
N TYR A 22 -9.38 -1.30 -17.08
CA TYR A 22 -7.94 -1.49 -16.88
C TYR A 22 -7.56 -1.58 -15.40
N LEU A 23 -8.09 -0.69 -14.57
CA LEU A 23 -7.83 -0.70 -13.13
C LEU A 23 -8.41 -1.95 -12.45
N ASN A 24 -9.61 -2.38 -12.83
CA ASN A 24 -10.22 -3.59 -12.29
C ASN A 24 -9.42 -4.85 -12.60
N GLU A 25 -8.94 -5.00 -13.83
CA GLU A 25 -8.12 -6.14 -14.24
C GLU A 25 -6.83 -6.25 -13.40
N ARG A 26 -6.24 -5.10 -13.09
CA ARG A 26 -4.98 -5.02 -12.33
C ARG A 26 -5.17 -5.26 -10.83
N GLU A 27 -6.22 -4.68 -10.23
CA GLU A 27 -6.36 -4.62 -8.76
C GLU A 27 -7.27 -5.70 -8.18
N LEU A 28 -8.22 -6.25 -8.95
CA LEU A 28 -9.19 -7.24 -8.43
C LEU A 28 -8.72 -8.70 -8.60
N THR A 29 -7.58 -8.93 -9.24
CA THR A 29 -7.06 -10.28 -9.48
C THR A 29 -6.16 -10.71 -8.34
N GLY A 30 -6.67 -11.57 -7.44
CA GLY A 30 -5.85 -12.24 -6.41
C GLY A 30 -5.48 -11.40 -5.18
N TYR A 31 -6.15 -10.26 -4.99
CA TYR A 31 -5.95 -9.37 -3.84
C TYR A 31 -7.25 -9.17 -3.06
N ALA A 32 -7.14 -8.85 -1.77
CA ALA A 32 -8.26 -8.56 -0.89
C ALA A 32 -8.80 -7.13 -1.09
N TYR A 33 -9.14 -6.75 -2.33
CA TYR A 33 -9.65 -5.42 -2.68
C TYR A 33 -11.05 -5.46 -3.29
N ARG A 34 -11.82 -4.39 -3.03
CA ARG A 34 -13.09 -4.11 -3.70
C ARG A 34 -13.14 -2.67 -4.20
N PRO A 35 -13.81 -2.39 -5.32
CA PRO A 35 -13.95 -1.03 -5.82
C PRO A 35 -14.86 -0.20 -4.92
N ALA A 36 -14.56 1.09 -4.80
CA ALA A 36 -15.32 2.05 -4.02
C ALA A 36 -15.37 3.41 -4.71
N ILE A 37 -16.51 4.08 -4.60
CA ILE A 37 -16.65 5.50 -4.89
C ILE A 37 -16.58 6.24 -3.56
N VAL A 38 -15.62 7.15 -3.43
CA VAL A 38 -15.38 7.91 -2.20
C VAL A 38 -15.42 9.41 -2.47
N THR A 39 -15.66 10.18 -1.41
CA THR A 39 -15.43 11.62 -1.42
C THR A 39 -13.99 11.87 -0.97
N ALA A 40 -13.20 12.52 -1.81
CA ALA A 40 -11.86 13.00 -1.49
C ALA A 40 -11.85 14.52 -1.40
N THR A 41 -11.08 15.09 -0.48
CA THR A 41 -10.89 16.53 -0.37
C THR A 41 -9.54 16.90 -0.97
N LEU A 42 -9.55 17.74 -2.00
CA LEU A 42 -8.34 18.28 -2.62
C LEU A 42 -7.66 19.30 -1.69
N GLU A 43 -6.38 19.60 -1.95
CA GLU A 43 -5.60 20.56 -1.14
C GLU A 43 -6.22 21.96 -1.08
N ASN A 44 -6.95 22.36 -2.12
CA ASN A 44 -7.71 23.62 -2.14
C ASN A 44 -9.03 23.57 -1.35
N GLY A 45 -9.30 22.47 -0.64
CA GLY A 45 -10.53 22.24 0.14
C GLY A 45 -11.72 21.74 -0.68
N GLN A 46 -11.58 21.60 -2.00
CA GLN A 46 -12.68 21.17 -2.86
C GLN A 46 -12.98 19.67 -2.71
N PRO A 47 -14.22 19.25 -2.44
CA PRO A 47 -14.59 17.85 -2.47
C PRO A 47 -14.74 17.37 -3.92
N VAL A 48 -14.24 16.17 -4.20
CA VAL A 48 -14.37 15.48 -5.47
C VAL A 48 -14.81 14.02 -5.27
N THR A 49 -15.55 13.49 -6.23
CA THR A 49 -15.86 12.06 -6.30
C THR A 49 -14.70 11.32 -6.95
N ALA A 50 -14.16 10.33 -6.25
CA ALA A 50 -13.04 9.52 -6.74
C ALA A 50 -13.42 8.03 -6.77
N TYR A 51 -12.93 7.34 -7.78
CA TYR A 51 -12.95 5.89 -7.86
C TYR A 51 -11.64 5.34 -7.29
N THR A 52 -11.72 4.40 -6.37
CA THR A 52 -10.56 3.79 -5.71
C THR A 52 -10.84 2.33 -5.35
N PHE A 53 -9.84 1.65 -4.83
CA PHE A 53 -9.94 0.30 -4.28
C PHE A 53 -9.70 0.35 -2.78
N VAL A 54 -10.54 -0.33 -2.02
CA VAL A 54 -10.41 -0.45 -0.56
C VAL A 54 -10.29 -1.91 -0.19
N THR A 55 -9.59 -2.17 0.91
CA THR A 55 -9.46 -3.53 1.43
C THR A 55 -10.84 -4.12 1.72
N ASP A 56 -11.03 -5.39 1.35
CA ASP A 56 -12.20 -6.19 1.72
C ASP A 56 -11.88 -7.03 2.97
N PRO A 57 -12.41 -6.66 4.15
CA PRO A 57 -12.14 -7.39 5.38
C PRO A 57 -12.73 -8.81 5.43
N THR A 58 -13.61 -9.15 4.49
CA THR A 58 -14.25 -10.47 4.40
C THR A 58 -13.46 -11.46 3.55
N HIS A 59 -12.44 -10.98 2.84
CA HIS A 59 -11.64 -11.81 1.94
C HIS A 59 -10.72 -12.77 2.73
N PRO A 60 -10.57 -14.05 2.34
CA PRO A 60 -9.72 -15.02 3.07
C PRO A 60 -8.24 -14.64 3.22
N GLN A 61 -7.73 -13.75 2.35
CA GLN A 61 -6.36 -13.24 2.41
C GLN A 61 -6.20 -11.98 3.26
N TYR A 62 -7.29 -11.44 3.82
CA TYR A 62 -7.20 -10.29 4.72
C TYR A 62 -6.68 -10.74 6.09
N ALA A 63 -5.46 -10.33 6.43
CA ALA A 63 -4.79 -10.75 7.66
C ALA A 63 -5.22 -9.96 8.91
N GLY A 64 -6.05 -8.91 8.76
CA GLY A 64 -6.43 -8.03 9.86
C GLY A 64 -5.28 -7.18 10.40
N ASP A 65 -5.45 -6.68 11.62
CA ASP A 65 -4.38 -6.00 12.36
C ASP A 65 -3.46 -7.05 13.00
N LEU A 66 -2.24 -7.14 12.47
CA LEU A 66 -1.20 -8.04 12.97
C LEU A 66 -0.28 -7.36 14.00
N GLY A 67 -0.38 -6.04 14.15
CA GLY A 67 0.61 -5.24 14.86
C GLY A 67 1.98 -5.16 14.16
N PRO A 68 2.85 -4.24 14.58
CA PRO A 68 4.10 -3.93 13.89
C PRO A 68 5.15 -5.04 13.97
N ALA A 69 5.23 -5.76 15.10
CA ALA A 69 6.21 -6.83 15.29
C ALA A 69 5.96 -7.99 14.33
N ARG A 70 4.72 -8.51 14.32
CA ARG A 70 4.35 -9.63 13.45
C ARG A 70 4.36 -9.24 11.97
N SER A 71 3.93 -8.02 11.65
CA SER A 71 4.03 -7.49 10.30
C SER A 71 5.48 -7.50 9.81
N ALA A 72 6.43 -7.02 10.62
CA ALA A 72 7.84 -7.00 10.24
C ALA A 72 8.41 -8.42 10.01
N GLU A 73 8.08 -9.39 10.87
CA GLU A 73 8.50 -10.79 10.67
C GLU A 73 8.01 -11.36 9.34
N LEU A 74 6.74 -11.16 9.02
CA LEU A 74 6.14 -11.63 7.77
C LEU A 74 6.76 -10.94 6.55
N ILE A 75 6.96 -9.62 6.61
CA ILE A 75 7.61 -8.84 5.56
C ILE A 75 9.04 -9.33 5.30
N MET A 76 9.77 -9.70 6.36
CA MET A 76 11.13 -10.22 6.24
C MET A 76 11.18 -11.62 5.61
N ALA A 77 10.18 -12.46 5.88
CA ALA A 77 10.10 -13.84 5.38
C ALA A 77 9.46 -13.96 3.99
N ALA A 78 8.72 -12.94 3.54
CA ALA A 78 7.92 -13.01 2.33
C ALA A 78 8.68 -12.61 1.05
N SER A 79 8.47 -13.39 -0.01
CA SER A 79 8.89 -13.10 -1.38
C SER A 79 7.79 -13.48 -2.36
N GLY A 80 7.61 -12.68 -3.41
CA GLY A 80 6.67 -12.96 -4.50
C GLY A 80 7.33 -12.81 -5.87
N GLN A 81 6.50 -12.82 -6.92
CA GLN A 81 6.96 -12.65 -8.30
C GLN A 81 7.74 -11.34 -8.52
N SER A 82 7.43 -10.30 -7.75
CA SER A 82 8.07 -8.98 -7.80
C SER A 82 9.30 -8.83 -6.87
N GLY A 83 9.74 -9.92 -6.23
CA GLY A 83 10.89 -9.93 -5.31
C GLY A 83 10.51 -9.95 -3.83
N LEU A 84 11.43 -9.48 -2.98
CA LEU A 84 11.30 -9.50 -1.53
C LEU A 84 10.32 -8.44 -1.03
N ASN A 85 9.46 -8.81 -0.08
CA ASN A 85 8.45 -7.90 0.43
C ASN A 85 9.06 -6.70 1.20
N ARG A 86 10.21 -6.90 1.87
CA ARG A 86 10.97 -5.80 2.50
C ARG A 86 11.43 -4.74 1.50
N ASP A 87 11.86 -5.14 0.31
CA ASP A 87 12.33 -4.21 -0.72
C ASP A 87 11.15 -3.40 -1.28
N TYR A 88 9.99 -4.04 -1.40
CA TYR A 88 8.75 -3.37 -1.75
C TYR A 88 8.37 -2.30 -0.70
N LEU A 89 8.42 -2.64 0.60
CA LEU A 89 8.15 -1.68 1.68
C LEU A 89 9.08 -0.47 1.59
N ILE A 90 10.40 -0.71 1.50
CA ILE A 90 11.42 0.35 1.43
C ILE A 90 11.14 1.28 0.25
N LYS A 91 10.99 0.71 -0.95
CA LYS A 91 10.74 1.49 -2.18
C LYS A 91 9.45 2.30 -2.09
N THR A 92 8.38 1.69 -1.57
CA THR A 92 7.08 2.35 -1.40
C THR A 92 7.20 3.56 -0.49
N LEU A 93 7.84 3.41 0.68
CA LEU A 93 7.99 4.53 1.61
C LEU A 93 8.87 5.64 1.03
N SER A 94 9.98 5.30 0.37
CA SER A 94 10.82 6.31 -0.28
C SER A 94 10.04 7.09 -1.35
N GLN A 95 9.19 6.42 -2.14
CA GLN A 95 8.35 7.09 -3.13
C GLN A 95 7.27 7.97 -2.49
N LEU A 96 6.65 7.53 -1.38
CA LEU A 96 5.70 8.34 -0.63
C LEU A 96 6.36 9.60 -0.06
N GLU A 97 7.57 9.48 0.52
CA GLU A 97 8.32 10.63 1.04
C GLU A 97 8.68 11.63 -0.07
N LEU A 98 9.09 11.15 -1.25
CA LEU A 98 9.37 12.00 -2.42
C LEU A 98 8.14 12.77 -2.89
N LEU A 99 6.94 12.23 -2.68
CA LEU A 99 5.66 12.87 -2.98
C LEU A 99 5.14 13.75 -1.82
N GLY A 100 5.91 13.88 -0.73
CA GLY A 100 5.54 14.68 0.43
C GLY A 100 4.61 13.98 1.43
N PHE A 101 4.39 12.67 1.28
CA PHE A 101 3.57 11.88 2.18
C PHE A 101 4.43 11.20 3.24
N ARG A 102 4.03 11.36 4.50
CA ARG A 102 4.65 10.68 5.65
C ARG A 102 3.58 10.06 6.54
N ASP A 103 3.82 8.81 6.94
CA ASP A 103 2.98 8.07 7.88
C ASP A 103 3.86 7.46 8.98
N ASP A 104 3.69 7.90 10.22
CA ASP A 104 4.58 7.52 11.31
C ASP A 104 4.50 6.02 11.66
N ALA A 105 3.34 5.39 11.46
CA ALA A 105 3.18 3.96 11.71
C ALA A 105 3.94 3.12 10.66
N LEU A 106 3.86 3.51 9.38
CA LEU A 106 4.65 2.87 8.33
C LEU A 106 6.16 3.08 8.53
N HIS A 107 6.58 4.25 9.02
CA HIS A 107 8.00 4.51 9.31
C HIS A 107 8.51 3.70 10.49
N ALA A 108 7.69 3.51 11.53
CA ALA A 108 8.03 2.62 12.64
C ALA A 108 8.17 1.16 12.18
N LEU A 109 7.29 0.71 11.28
CA LEU A 109 7.39 -0.62 10.66
C LEU A 109 8.67 -0.77 9.82
N LEU A 110 9.01 0.24 9.01
CA LEU A 110 10.24 0.27 8.23
C LEU A 110 11.49 0.21 9.12
N ALA A 111 11.54 0.99 10.19
CA ALA A 111 12.66 0.96 11.13
C ALA A 111 12.84 -0.45 11.75
N ARG A 112 11.73 -1.14 12.04
CA ARG A 112 11.76 -2.53 12.53
C ARG A 112 12.30 -3.49 11.47
N VAL A 113 11.86 -3.37 10.22
CA VAL A 113 12.35 -4.18 9.09
C VAL A 113 13.84 -3.96 8.83
N GLN A 114 14.30 -2.71 8.88
CA GLN A 114 15.72 -2.35 8.72
C GLN A 114 16.58 -2.94 9.84
N HIS A 115 16.12 -2.85 11.09
CA HIS A 115 16.79 -3.48 12.23
C HIS A 115 16.91 -5.00 12.05
N LEU A 116 15.83 -5.68 11.63
CA LEU A 116 15.85 -7.12 11.37
C LEU A 116 16.76 -7.49 10.20
N THR A 117 16.83 -6.65 9.16
CA THR A 117 17.73 -6.87 8.01
C THR A 117 19.20 -6.84 8.47
N GLY A 118 19.59 -5.84 9.27
CA GLY A 118 20.92 -5.77 9.84
C GLY A 118 21.28 -6.95 10.75
N LEU A 119 20.30 -7.56 11.43
CA LEU A 119 20.51 -8.80 12.19
C LEU A 119 20.73 -10.03 11.30
N LEU A 120 20.06 -10.13 10.15
CA LEU A 120 20.25 -11.23 9.21
C LEU A 120 21.59 -11.16 8.49
N ASP A 121 22.04 -9.95 8.13
CA ASP A 121 23.34 -9.76 7.48
C ASP A 121 24.51 -10.12 8.42
N GLN A 122 24.33 -9.97 9.74
CA GLN A 122 25.30 -10.41 10.75
C GLN A 122 25.31 -11.94 10.97
N GLY A 123 24.31 -12.67 10.43
CA GLY A 123 24.11 -14.11 10.65
C GLY A 123 24.41 -15.00 9.44
N SER A 124 24.81 -14.44 8.29
CA SER A 124 25.09 -15.20 7.05
C SER A 124 26.56 -15.58 6.87
N GLY A 125 27.37 -15.51 7.93
CA GLY A 125 28.75 -16.02 7.95
C GLY A 125 28.81 -17.45 8.47
N ILE A 126 28.61 -18.43 7.59
CA ILE A 126 29.17 -19.79 7.73
C ILE A 126 29.66 -20.26 6.37
#